data_AF-A0A9X9WD06-F1
#
_entry.id   AF-A0A9X9WD06-F1
#
_cell.length_a   1.000
_cell.length_b   1.000
_cell.length_c   1.000
_cell.angle_alpha   90.00
_cell.angle_beta   90.00
_cell.angle_gamma   90.00
#
_symmetry.space_group_name_H-M   'P 1'
#
loop_
_entity.id
_entity.type
_entity.pdbx_description
1 polymer ?
#
loop_
_entity_poly.entity_id
_entity_poly.type
_entity_poly.pdbx_seq_one_letter_code
_entity_poly.pdbx_strand_id
1 'polypeptide(L)'
;MRAAALLLAGLAAGCAGAEPPCPAGTQRATVAEAYFGRAVRGGAPVSDAQWQDFLDGVVTPAFPDGLTVVDGAGQWRGPDARIVREASKVLTLVMPGATAGEARARILPLEQAWTARHQQDSVLTVYRSACVGF
;
A
#
# COMPACT_ATOMS: atom_id res chain seq x y z
N MET A 1 50.58 5.95 39.68
CA MET A 1 50.36 5.14 38.45
C MET A 1 48.90 5.31 38.07
N ARG A 2 48.60 6.10 37.03
CA ARG A 2 47.23 6.45 36.61
C ARG A 2 46.74 5.41 35.61
N ALA A 3 45.68 4.70 35.93
CA ALA A 3 45.03 3.74 35.04
C ALA A 3 44.24 4.51 33.96
N ALA A 4 44.63 4.35 32.70
CA ALA A 4 43.88 4.84 31.56
C ALA A 4 42.98 3.71 31.05
N ALA A 5 41.67 3.81 31.34
CA ALA A 5 40.67 2.95 30.73
C ALA A 5 40.32 3.53 29.35
N LEU A 6 40.84 2.91 28.29
CA LEU A 6 40.49 3.22 26.91
C LEU A 6 39.09 2.64 26.61
N LEU A 7 38.10 3.53 26.50
CA LEU A 7 36.77 3.24 25.99
C LEU A 7 36.86 2.86 24.50
N LEU A 8 36.76 1.56 24.21
CA LEU A 8 36.52 1.04 22.86
C LEU A 8 35.07 1.35 22.47
N ALA A 9 34.86 2.50 21.82
CA ALA A 9 33.62 2.80 21.12
C ALA A 9 33.55 1.94 19.84
N GLY A 10 32.78 0.85 19.90
CA GLY A 10 32.50 0.00 18.75
C GLY A 10 31.66 0.74 17.71
N LEU A 11 32.28 1.06 16.57
CA LEU A 11 31.59 1.52 15.36
C LEU A 11 30.87 0.33 14.73
N ALA A 12 29.66 0.02 15.21
CA ALA A 12 28.71 -0.79 14.45
C ALA A 12 28.12 0.07 13.33
N ALA A 13 28.91 0.31 12.27
CA ALA A 13 28.37 0.81 11.02
C ALA A 13 27.52 -0.31 10.40
N GLY A 14 26.22 -0.30 10.70
CA GLY A 14 25.27 -1.20 10.06
C GLY A 14 25.32 -0.99 8.56
N CYS A 15 25.62 -2.06 7.81
CA CYS A 15 25.52 -2.06 6.35
C CYS A 15 24.04 -1.89 5.96
N ALA A 16 23.53 -0.65 5.93
CA ALA A 16 22.35 -0.35 5.14
C ALA A 16 22.78 -0.51 3.67
N GLY A 17 22.41 -1.64 3.06
CA GLY A 17 22.71 -1.89 1.65
C GLY A 17 22.15 -0.77 0.79
N ALA A 18 23.02 -0.06 0.07
CA ALA A 18 22.60 0.92 -0.90
C ALA A 18 21.79 0.23 -2.00
N GLU A 19 20.60 0.74 -2.25
CA GLU A 19 19.67 0.17 -3.22
C GLU A 19 20.17 0.45 -4.65
N PRO A 20 20.12 -0.51 -5.59
CA PRO A 20 20.69 -0.33 -6.93
C PRO A 20 20.16 0.92 -7.65
N PRO A 21 21.00 1.60 -8.45
CA PRO A 21 20.56 2.73 -9.27
C PRO A 21 19.56 2.25 -10.32
N CYS A 22 18.67 3.15 -10.72
CA CYS A 22 17.71 2.85 -11.78
C CYS A 22 18.38 2.85 -13.17
N PRO A 23 17.91 2.01 -14.12
CA PRO A 23 18.32 2.07 -15.51
C PRO A 23 18.18 3.49 -16.11
N ALA A 24 19.01 3.80 -17.11
CA ALA A 24 18.93 5.09 -17.82
C ALA A 24 17.53 5.30 -18.42
N GLY A 25 16.99 6.52 -18.28
CA GLY A 25 15.64 6.86 -18.73
C GLY A 25 14.50 6.43 -17.78
N THR A 26 14.83 5.86 -16.61
CA THR A 26 13.85 5.53 -15.57
C THR A 26 14.16 6.27 -14.27
N GLN A 27 13.19 6.34 -13.37
CA GLN A 27 13.34 6.97 -12.06
C GLN A 27 12.80 6.07 -10.95
N ARG A 28 13.27 6.29 -9.72
CA ARG A 28 12.78 5.57 -8.54
C ARG A 28 11.33 5.94 -8.28
N ALA A 29 10.51 4.95 -7.93
CA ALA A 29 9.12 5.11 -7.53
C ALA A 29 8.77 4.16 -6.38
N THR A 30 7.78 4.55 -5.58
CA THR A 30 7.05 3.59 -4.75
C THR A 30 5.83 3.12 -5.52
N VAL A 31 5.68 1.81 -5.67
CA VAL A 31 4.46 1.18 -6.18
C VAL A 31 3.69 0.61 -5.01
N ALA A 32 2.41 0.93 -4.94
CA ALA A 32 1.51 0.40 -3.94
C ALA A 32 0.36 -0.39 -4.60
N GLU A 33 0.06 -1.55 -4.05
CA GLU A 33 -1.09 -2.38 -4.41
C GLU A 33 -2.01 -2.48 -3.20
N ALA A 34 -3.19 -1.88 -3.29
CA ALA A 34 -4.21 -1.90 -2.25
C ALA A 34 -5.38 -2.80 -2.66
N TYR A 35 -5.75 -3.72 -1.78
CA TYR A 35 -6.71 -4.79 -2.04
C TYR A 35 -8.02 -4.50 -1.31
N PHE A 36 -9.01 -4.01 -2.05
CA PHE A 36 -10.30 -3.60 -1.53
C PHE A 36 -11.30 -4.76 -1.64
N GLY A 37 -11.53 -5.45 -0.52
CA GLY A 37 -12.60 -6.45 -0.40
C GLY A 37 -13.98 -5.81 -0.52
N ARG A 38 -14.90 -6.47 -1.23
CA ARG A 38 -16.23 -5.96 -1.55
C ARG A 38 -17.35 -6.63 -0.77
N ALA A 39 -17.07 -7.62 0.08
CA ALA A 39 -18.09 -8.14 0.98
C ALA A 39 -18.60 -7.01 1.90
N VAL A 40 -19.84 -7.07 2.37
CA VAL A 40 -20.35 -6.13 3.39
C VAL A 40 -21.09 -6.96 4.43
N ARG A 41 -20.76 -6.75 5.71
CA ARG A 41 -21.35 -7.53 6.80
C ARG A 41 -22.84 -7.25 6.89
N GLY A 42 -23.67 -8.27 6.70
CA GLY A 42 -25.13 -8.15 6.77
C GLY A 42 -25.77 -7.38 5.60
N GLY A 43 -25.03 -7.15 4.51
CA GLY A 43 -25.51 -6.39 3.35
C GLY A 43 -25.12 -7.02 2.02
N ALA A 44 -25.61 -6.42 0.93
CA ALA A 44 -25.17 -6.76 -0.41
C ALA A 44 -23.69 -6.38 -0.59
N PRO A 45 -22.90 -7.17 -1.35
CA PRO A 45 -21.55 -6.76 -1.71
C PRO A 45 -21.54 -5.40 -2.41
N VAL A 46 -20.46 -4.64 -2.23
CA VAL A 46 -20.27 -3.35 -2.91
C VAL A 46 -20.37 -3.57 -4.41
N SER A 47 -21.27 -2.87 -5.10
CA SER A 47 -21.48 -2.95 -6.55
C SER A 47 -20.36 -2.25 -7.34
N ASP A 48 -20.29 -2.49 -8.66
CA ASP A 48 -19.30 -1.81 -9.50
C ASP A 48 -19.58 -0.30 -9.60
N ALA A 49 -20.85 0.11 -9.56
CA ALA A 49 -21.23 1.52 -9.51
C ALA A 49 -20.74 2.19 -8.21
N GLN A 50 -20.96 1.57 -7.05
CA GLN A 50 -20.46 2.09 -5.77
C GLN A 50 -18.92 2.12 -5.70
N TRP A 51 -18.25 1.16 -6.35
CA TRP A 51 -16.81 1.21 -6.51
C TRP A 51 -16.38 2.40 -7.37
N GLN A 52 -17.07 2.65 -8.49
CA GLN A 52 -16.79 3.79 -9.35
C GLN A 52 -17.00 5.12 -8.61
N ASP A 53 -18.07 5.25 -7.82
CA ASP A 53 -18.31 6.42 -6.97
C ASP A 53 -17.17 6.66 -5.96
N PHE A 54 -16.59 5.57 -5.42
CA PHE A 54 -15.42 5.66 -4.54
C PHE A 54 -14.18 6.12 -5.31
N LEU A 55 -13.96 5.64 -6.53
CA LEU A 55 -12.86 6.11 -7.37
C LEU A 55 -13.01 7.61 -7.64
N ASP A 56 -14.16 8.04 -8.14
CA ASP A 56 -14.39 9.42 -8.57
C ASP A 56 -14.35 10.41 -7.41
N GLY A 57 -14.91 10.03 -6.25
CA GLY A 57 -15.00 10.92 -5.10
C GLY A 57 -13.80 10.90 -4.15
N VAL A 58 -12.97 9.86 -4.17
CA VAL A 58 -11.89 9.68 -3.17
C VAL A 58 -10.54 9.39 -3.81
N VAL A 59 -10.48 8.39 -4.68
CA VAL A 59 -9.18 7.89 -5.18
C VAL A 59 -8.61 8.82 -6.25
N THR A 60 -9.38 9.11 -7.30
CA THR A 60 -8.93 9.94 -8.42
C THR A 60 -8.49 11.35 -7.99
N PRO A 61 -9.19 12.05 -7.07
CA PRO A 61 -8.70 13.33 -6.57
C PRO A 61 -7.36 13.25 -5.81
N ALA A 62 -7.07 12.12 -5.15
CA ALA A 62 -5.81 11.90 -4.43
C ALA A 62 -4.66 11.41 -5.36
N PHE A 63 -5.02 10.84 -6.51
CA PHE A 63 -4.09 10.27 -7.51
C PHE A 63 -4.46 10.73 -8.93
N PRO A 64 -4.37 12.04 -9.22
CA PRO A 64 -4.80 12.62 -10.50
C PRO A 64 -3.92 12.19 -11.69
N ASP A 65 -2.68 11.77 -11.41
CA ASP A 65 -1.71 11.36 -12.44
C ASP A 65 -2.05 9.98 -13.03
N GLY A 66 -2.96 9.23 -12.40
CA GLY A 66 -3.45 7.95 -12.89
C GLY A 66 -3.40 6.83 -11.87
N LEU A 67 -4.12 5.76 -12.20
CA LEU A 67 -4.26 4.56 -11.40
C LEU A 67 -4.62 3.38 -12.31
N THR A 68 -4.48 2.16 -11.81
CA THR A 68 -5.00 0.96 -12.49
C THR A 68 -5.80 0.13 -11.51
N VAL A 69 -6.93 -0.40 -11.97
CA VAL A 69 -7.77 -1.30 -11.17
C VAL A 69 -7.90 -2.64 -11.88
N VAL A 70 -7.69 -3.72 -11.15
CA VAL A 70 -7.91 -5.10 -11.62
C VAL A 70 -8.94 -5.78 -10.73
N ASP A 71 -9.86 -6.54 -11.33
CA ASP A 71 -10.80 -7.38 -10.59
C ASP A 71 -10.11 -8.61 -10.01
N GLY A 72 -10.38 -8.88 -8.73
CA GLY A 72 -9.83 -10.02 -8.01
C GLY A 72 -10.92 -10.86 -7.34
N ALA A 73 -10.54 -12.10 -7.01
CA ALA A 73 -11.29 -12.97 -6.13
C ALA A 73 -10.42 -13.31 -4.92
N GLY A 74 -10.76 -12.75 -3.77
CA GLY A 74 -10.06 -12.94 -2.51
C GLY A 74 -10.59 -14.11 -1.71
N GLN A 75 -9.70 -14.78 -0.98
CA GLN A 75 -10.07 -15.73 0.07
C GLN A 75 -9.18 -15.51 1.28
N TRP A 76 -9.79 -15.44 2.46
CA TRP A 76 -9.05 -15.25 3.71
C TRP A 76 -9.73 -15.99 4.85
N ARG A 77 -8.97 -16.24 5.92
CA ARG A 77 -9.45 -16.94 7.11
C ARG A 77 -10.06 -15.91 8.08
N GLY A 78 -11.37 -15.98 8.27
CA GLY A 78 -12.11 -15.18 9.22
C GLY A 78 -11.74 -15.44 10.68
N PRO A 79 -12.16 -14.56 11.61
CA PRO A 79 -11.90 -14.73 13.05
C PRO A 79 -12.45 -16.05 13.63
N ASP A 80 -13.48 -16.62 13.01
CA ASP A 80 -14.12 -17.89 13.36
C ASP A 80 -13.48 -19.11 12.67
N ALA A 81 -12.29 -18.94 12.10
CA ALA A 81 -11.55 -19.95 11.36
C ALA A 81 -12.21 -20.45 10.06
N ARG A 82 -13.30 -19.82 9.59
CA ARG A 82 -13.92 -20.14 8.30
C ARG A 82 -13.24 -19.39 7.17
N ILE A 83 -13.23 -19.97 5.98
CA ILE A 83 -12.74 -19.29 4.78
C ILE A 83 -13.86 -18.39 4.24
N VAL A 84 -13.59 -17.09 4.23
CA VAL A 84 -14.40 -16.08 3.57
C VAL A 84 -13.93 -15.98 2.13
N ARG A 85 -14.88 -15.88 1.20
CA ARG A 85 -14.64 -15.66 -0.23
C ARG A 85 -15.33 -14.37 -0.64
N GLU A 86 -14.62 -13.52 -1.35
CA GLU A 86 -15.18 -12.25 -1.79
C GLU A 86 -14.61 -11.78 -3.12
N ALA A 87 -15.41 -11.00 -3.85
CA ALA A 87 -14.88 -10.18 -4.94
C ALA A 87 -14.01 -9.06 -4.35
N SER A 88 -12.96 -8.68 -5.05
CA SER A 88 -12.07 -7.59 -4.66
C SER A 88 -11.71 -6.70 -5.85
N LYS A 89 -11.26 -5.48 -5.54
CA LYS A 89 -10.61 -4.58 -6.50
C LYS A 89 -9.16 -4.39 -6.06
N VAL A 90 -8.22 -4.62 -6.96
CA VAL A 90 -6.80 -4.37 -6.73
C VAL A 90 -6.44 -3.05 -7.37
N LEU A 91 -6.20 -2.04 -6.55
CA LEU A 91 -5.78 -0.71 -6.97
C LEU A 91 -4.25 -0.66 -7.00
N THR A 92 -3.68 -0.44 -8.17
CA THR A 92 -2.23 -0.22 -8.36
C THR A 92 -1.96 1.25 -8.55
N LEU A 93 -1.07 1.79 -7.72
CA LEU A 93 -0.64 3.19 -7.73
C LEU A 93 0.87 3.24 -7.90
N VAL A 94 1.33 3.94 -8.94
CA VAL A 94 2.75 4.18 -9.20
C VAL A 94 3.05 5.63 -8.83
N MET A 95 3.95 5.85 -7.88
CA MET A 95 4.30 7.18 -7.37
C MET A 95 5.80 7.44 -7.59
N PRO A 96 6.18 8.00 -8.75
CA PRO A 96 7.57 8.41 -9.01
C PRO A 96 8.07 9.41 -7.96
N GLY A 97 9.31 9.24 -7.50
CA GLY A 97 9.95 10.09 -6.51
C GLY A 97 9.46 9.94 -5.06
N ALA A 98 8.33 9.25 -4.83
CA ALA A 98 7.79 9.08 -3.49
C ALA A 98 8.56 8.02 -2.68
N THR A 99 8.83 8.33 -1.42
CA THR A 99 9.25 7.37 -0.40
C THR A 99 8.09 6.48 0.03
N ALA A 100 8.39 5.34 0.66
CA ALA A 100 7.37 4.46 1.23
C ALA A 100 6.50 5.18 2.29
N GLY A 101 7.08 6.10 3.07
CA GLY A 101 6.35 6.89 4.06
C GLY A 101 5.35 7.87 3.44
N GLU A 102 5.77 8.59 2.38
CA GLU A 102 4.89 9.50 1.63
C GLU A 102 3.77 8.73 0.93
N ALA A 103 4.10 7.59 0.31
CA ALA A 103 3.12 6.69 -0.29
C ALA A 103 2.09 6.22 0.75
N ARG A 104 2.55 5.78 1.93
CA ARG A 104 1.69 5.37 3.04
C ARG A 104 0.76 6.48 3.49
N ALA A 105 1.28 7.70 3.64
CA ALA A 105 0.52 8.87 4.07
C ALA A 105 -0.57 9.25 3.05
N ARG A 106 -0.31 9.07 1.75
CA ARG A 106 -1.30 9.32 0.68
C ARG A 106 -2.38 8.23 0.60
N ILE A 107 -2.04 6.98 0.90
CA ILE A 107 -2.98 5.84 0.76
C ILE A 107 -3.82 5.61 2.02
N LEU A 108 -3.29 5.92 3.21
CA LEU A 108 -4.01 5.75 4.48
C LEU A 108 -5.43 6.34 4.48
N PRO A 109 -5.67 7.56 3.97
CA PRO A 109 -7.02 8.13 3.94
C PRO A 109 -8.00 7.33 3.08
N LEU A 110 -7.53 6.69 2.01
CA LEU A 110 -8.36 5.86 1.13
C LEU A 110 -8.77 4.57 1.85
N GLU A 111 -7.83 3.92 2.55
CA GLU A 111 -8.09 2.74 3.38
C GLU A 111 -9.12 3.05 4.48
N GLN A 112 -8.96 4.19 5.16
CA GLN A 112 -9.87 4.65 6.21
C GLN A 112 -11.26 4.99 5.65
N ALA A 113 -11.32 5.69 4.52
CA ALA A 113 -12.59 6.01 3.87
C ALA A 113 -13.33 4.74 3.43
N TRP A 114 -12.62 3.75 2.89
CA TRP A 114 -13.21 2.48 2.48
C TRP A 114 -13.75 1.68 3.66
N THR A 115 -12.94 1.49 4.70
CA THR A 115 -13.30 0.70 5.89
C THR A 115 -14.47 1.34 6.64
N ALA A 116 -14.47 2.67 6.80
CA ALA A 116 -15.56 3.40 7.44
C ALA A 116 -16.88 3.29 6.66
N ARG A 117 -16.85 3.38 5.33
CA ARG A 117 -18.07 3.32 4.48
C ARG A 117 -18.68 1.91 4.41
N HIS A 118 -17.86 0.88 4.41
CA HIS A 118 -18.30 -0.50 4.12
C HIS A 118 -18.19 -1.46 5.32
N GLN A 119 -17.84 -0.94 6.49
CA GLN A 119 -17.64 -1.70 7.73
C GLN A 119 -16.67 -2.88 7.57
N GLN A 120 -15.64 -2.68 6.75
CA GLN A 120 -14.55 -3.63 6.51
C GLN A 120 -13.49 -3.52 7.61
N ASP A 121 -12.83 -4.65 7.91
CA ASP A 121 -11.84 -4.68 9.00
C ASP A 121 -10.51 -4.03 8.56
N SER A 122 -10.13 -4.18 7.29
CA SER A 122 -8.89 -3.63 6.75
C SER A 122 -8.89 -3.55 5.22
N VAL A 123 -7.88 -2.86 4.68
CA VAL A 123 -7.43 -2.97 3.30
C VAL A 123 -5.98 -3.44 3.37
N LEU A 124 -5.67 -4.58 2.74
CA LEU A 124 -4.28 -5.00 2.60
C LEU A 124 -3.61 -4.04 1.62
N THR A 125 -2.43 -3.52 1.98
CA THR A 125 -1.62 -2.70 1.08
C THR A 125 -0.18 -3.21 1.06
N VAL A 126 0.32 -3.52 -0.13
CA VAL A 126 1.71 -3.92 -0.36
C VAL A 126 2.46 -2.74 -0.97
N TYR A 127 3.64 -2.44 -0.43
CA TYR A 127 4.52 -1.39 -0.94
C TYR A 127 5.80 -2.03 -1.49
N ARG A 128 6.23 -1.60 -2.67
CA ARG A 128 7.53 -1.97 -3.23
C ARG A 128 8.23 -0.76 -3.83
N SER A 129 9.55 -0.75 -3.73
CA SER A 129 10.41 0.14 -4.49
C SER A 129 10.58 -0.40 -5.91
N ALA A 130 10.49 0.46 -6.92
CA ALA A 130 10.68 0.09 -8.32
C ALA A 130 11.38 1.21 -9.10
N CYS A 131 11.94 0.85 -10.26
CA CYS A 131 12.36 1.81 -11.28
C CYS A 131 11.28 1.84 -12.37
N VAL A 132 10.78 3.03 -12.69
CA VAL A 132 9.68 3.23 -13.64
C VAL A 132 10.07 4.23 -14.72
N GLY A 133 9.60 4.00 -15.94
CA GLY A 133 9.77 4.87 -17.09
C GLY A 133 8.47 4.91 -17.89
N PHE A 134 8.29 5.98 -18.67
CA PHE A 134 7.12 6.22 -19.51
C PHE A 134 7.56 6.46 -20.94
#